data_AF-A0A967K4D8-F1
#
_entry.id   AF-A0A967K4D8-F1
#
_cell.length_a   1.000
_cell.length_b   1.000
_cell.length_c   1.000
_cell.angle_alpha   90.00
_cell.angle_beta   90.00
_cell.angle_gamma   90.00
#
_symmetry.space_group_name_H-M   'P 1'
#
loop_
_entity.id
_entity.type
_entity.pdbx_description
1 polymer ?
#
loop_
_entity_poly.entity_id
_entity_poly.type
_entity_poly.pdbx_seq_one_letter_code
_entity_poly.pdbx_strand_id
1 'polypeptide(L)'
;MTLWAIVPVKPLTRGKSRLSNVLTREERTQLNQFLLQNTINTLNDILEIDNILVVSRDQSALALARELGAKTVLENGAPKLNVALT
;
A
#
# COMPACT_ATOMS: atom_id res chain seq x y z
N MET A 1 7.57 12.99 19.85
CA MET A 1 8.26 12.31 18.73
C MET A 1 7.23 12.09 17.65
N THR A 2 7.59 12.26 16.38
CA THR A 2 6.63 12.06 15.27
C THR A 2 6.53 10.57 14.94
N LEU A 3 5.35 9.97 15.07
CA LEU A 3 5.10 8.56 14.73
C LEU A 3 4.71 8.44 13.26
N TRP A 4 5.32 7.48 12.56
CA TRP A 4 5.05 7.21 11.15
C TRP A 4 4.55 5.78 10.95
N ALA A 5 3.53 5.63 10.13
CA ALA A 5 3.12 4.34 9.58
C ALA A 5 3.67 4.18 8.17
N ILE A 6 4.48 3.13 7.93
CA ILE A 6 5.01 2.82 6.60
C ILE A 6 4.24 1.63 6.03
N VAL A 7 3.58 1.83 4.89
CA VAL A 7 2.73 0.84 4.22
C VAL A 7 3.34 0.48 2.87
N PRO A 8 4.13 -0.60 2.78
CA PRO A 8 4.68 -1.03 1.51
C PRO A 8 3.63 -1.82 0.70
N VAL A 9 3.50 -1.48 -0.57
CA VAL A 9 2.47 -2.03 -1.46
C VAL A 9 3.12 -2.54 -2.74
N LYS A 10 2.85 -3.80 -3.09
CA LYS A 10 3.18 -4.36 -4.42
C LYS A 10 2.16 -3.86 -5.45
N PRO A 11 2.47 -3.93 -6.76
CA PRO A 11 1.47 -3.60 -7.77
C PRO A 11 0.14 -4.32 -7.53
N LEU A 12 -0.96 -3.56 -7.59
CA LEU A 12 -2.29 -4.03 -7.19
C LEU A 12 -2.70 -5.27 -7.99
N THR A 13 -2.26 -5.33 -9.25
CA THR A 13 -2.49 -6.43 -10.18
C THR A 13 -1.64 -7.68 -9.94
N ARG A 14 -0.63 -7.60 -9.05
CA ARG A 14 0.33 -8.69 -8.75
C ARG A 14 0.26 -9.17 -7.30
N GLY A 15 -0.57 -8.58 -6.46
CA GLY A 15 -0.76 -9.02 -5.08
C GLY A 15 -1.64 -10.26 -4.96
N LYS A 16 -1.72 -10.81 -3.73
CA LYS A 16 -2.61 -11.92 -3.35
C LYS A 16 -2.53 -13.15 -4.27
N SER A 17 -1.33 -13.48 -4.79
CA SER A 17 -1.14 -14.66 -5.65
C SER A 17 -1.60 -15.97 -5.01
N ARG A 18 -1.52 -16.09 -3.69
CA ARG A 18 -2.02 -17.25 -2.94
C ARG A 18 -3.54 -17.43 -2.98
N LEU A 19 -4.29 -16.42 -3.42
CA LEU A 19 -5.76 -16.49 -3.59
C LEU A 19 -6.18 -16.81 -5.03
N SER A 20 -5.24 -17.09 -5.95
CA SER A 20 -5.58 -17.31 -7.36
C SER A 20 -6.39 -18.58 -7.62
N ASN A 21 -6.49 -19.48 -6.65
CA ASN A 21 -7.34 -20.67 -6.70
C ASN A 21 -8.82 -20.37 -6.42
N VAL A 22 -9.13 -19.20 -5.86
CA VAL A 22 -10.50 -18.80 -5.46
C VAL A 22 -10.94 -17.44 -6.00
N LEU A 23 -9.99 -16.61 -6.46
CA LEU A 23 -10.25 -15.29 -7.02
C LEU A 23 -9.52 -15.12 -8.35
N THR A 24 -10.23 -14.55 -9.33
CA THR A 24 -9.69 -14.08 -10.60
C THR A 24 -8.63 -13.00 -10.40
N ARG A 25 -7.94 -12.61 -11.47
CA ARG A 25 -6.94 -11.52 -11.38
C ARG A 25 -7.61 -10.19 -11.08
N GLU A 26 -8.78 -9.96 -11.66
CA GLU A 26 -9.60 -8.76 -11.52
C GLU A 26 -10.10 -8.62 -10.08
N GLU A 27 -10.68 -9.68 -9.52
CA GLU A 27 -11.14 -9.71 -8.12
C GLU A 27 -9.98 -9.51 -7.14
N ARG A 28 -8.80 -10.11 -7.39
CA ARG A 28 -7.60 -9.86 -6.57
C ARG A 28 -7.10 -8.43 -6.66
N THR A 29 -7.26 -7.79 -7.82
CA THR A 29 -6.88 -6.38 -8.02
C THR A 29 -7.82 -5.48 -7.22
N GLN A 30 -9.13 -5.71 -7.34
CA GLN A 30 -10.16 -5.00 -6.56
C GLN A 30 -9.97 -5.22 -5.06
N LEU A 31 -9.69 -6.45 -4.63
CA LEU A 31 -9.39 -6.76 -3.23
C LEU A 31 -8.16 -6.01 -2.73
N ASN A 32 -7.07 -5.95 -3.50
CA ASN A 32 -5.89 -5.18 -3.10
C ASN A 32 -6.19 -3.68 -2.99
N GLN A 33 -6.95 -3.12 -3.93
CA GLN A 33 -7.35 -1.72 -3.90
C GLN A 33 -8.18 -1.42 -2.64
N PHE A 34 -9.19 -2.25 -2.36
CA PHE A 34 -10.01 -2.15 -1.17
C PHE A 34 -9.19 -2.23 0.11
N LEU A 35 -8.27 -3.20 0.20
CA LEU A 35 -7.43 -3.37 1.38
C LEU A 35 -6.49 -2.19 1.60
N LEU A 36 -5.88 -1.64 0.55
CA LEU A 36 -5.04 -0.44 0.66
C LEU A 36 -5.85 0.76 1.16
N GLN A 37 -7.00 1.01 0.54
CA GLN A 37 -7.93 2.05 0.92
C GLN A 37 -8.35 1.94 2.39
N ASN A 38 -8.75 0.74 2.81
CA ASN A 38 -9.16 0.47 4.18
C ASN A 38 -8.01 0.68 5.16
N THR A 39 -6.81 0.17 4.85
CA THR A 39 -5.62 0.37 5.70
C THR A 39 -5.30 1.84 5.91
N ILE A 40 -5.30 2.66 4.85
CA ILE A 40 -5.00 4.09 4.99
C ILE A 40 -6.08 4.81 5.81
N ASN A 41 -7.36 4.51 5.57
CA ASN A 41 -8.45 5.09 6.37
C ASN A 41 -8.31 4.72 7.85
N THR A 42 -8.07 3.44 8.16
CA THR A 42 -7.87 3.00 9.54
C THR A 42 -6.67 3.69 10.19
N LEU A 43 -5.58 3.91 9.46
CA LEU A 43 -4.41 4.62 9.98
C LEU A 43 -4.68 6.12 10.20
N ASN A 44 -5.47 6.75 9.32
CA ASN A 44 -5.90 8.15 9.47
C ASN A 44 -6.79 8.36 10.71
N ASP A 45 -7.53 7.33 11.13
CA ASP A 45 -8.39 7.39 12.33
C ASP A 45 -7.60 7.30 13.66
N ILE A 46 -6.29 7.00 13.61
CA ILE A 46 -5.44 6.85 14.81
C ILE A 46 -4.73 8.17 15.09
N LEU A 47 -5.10 8.83 16.18
CA LEU A 47 -4.60 10.16 16.57
C LEU A 47 -3.08 10.19 16.85
N GLU A 48 -2.51 9.06 17.28
CA GLU A 48 -1.09 8.95 17.59
C GLU A 48 -0.20 8.85 16.35
N ILE A 49 -0.76 8.56 15.16
CA ILE A 49 0.00 8.44 13.92
C ILE A 49 0.01 9.80 13.21
N ASP A 50 1.15 10.49 13.27
CA ASP A 50 1.27 11.81 12.66
C ASP A 50 1.34 11.75 11.12
N ASN A 51 1.88 10.66 10.56
CA ASN A 51 2.14 10.55 9.13
C ASN A 51 2.01 9.12 8.62
N ILE A 52 1.46 8.98 7.42
CA ILE A 52 1.41 7.71 6.66
C ILE A 52 2.29 7.86 5.43
N LEU A 53 3.18 6.90 5.21
CA LEU A 53 4.01 6.79 4.01
C LEU A 53 3.69 5.49 3.27
N VAL A 54 3.18 5.61 2.04
CA VAL A 54 2.98 4.47 1.15
C VAL A 54 4.17 4.35 0.20
N VAL A 55 4.78 3.17 0.17
CA VAL A 55 5.93 2.87 -0.70
C VAL A 55 5.50 1.84 -1.73
N SER A 56 5.62 2.17 -3.01
CA SER A 56 5.22 1.26 -4.09
C SER A 56 5.89 1.64 -5.40
N ARG A 57 6.05 0.66 -6.30
CA ARG A 57 6.41 0.88 -7.71
C ARG A 57 5.19 1.03 -8.63
N ASP A 58 3.99 0.87 -8.10
CA ASP A 58 2.73 0.98 -8.85
C ASP A 58 2.14 2.37 -8.69
N GLN A 59 2.17 3.13 -9.80
CA GLN A 59 1.66 4.50 -9.83
C GLN A 59 0.17 4.60 -9.45
N SER A 60 -0.64 3.58 -9.76
CA SER A 60 -2.06 3.57 -9.40
C SER A 60 -2.25 3.44 -7.88
N ALA A 61 -1.45 2.59 -7.23
CA ALA A 61 -1.46 2.48 -5.77
C ALA A 61 -0.99 3.79 -5.10
N LEU A 62 0.03 4.45 -5.66
CA LEU A 62 0.51 5.74 -5.16
C LEU A 62 -0.50 6.86 -5.39
N ALA A 63 -1.21 6.87 -6.52
CA ALA A 63 -2.27 7.84 -6.78
C ALA A 63 -3.39 7.70 -5.75
N LEU A 64 -3.89 6.49 -5.55
CA LEU A 64 -4.90 6.19 -4.52
C LEU A 64 -4.42 6.62 -3.12
N ALA A 65 -3.18 6.32 -2.76
CA ALA A 65 -2.64 6.72 -1.47
C ALA A 65 -2.63 8.25 -1.27
N ARG A 66 -2.25 9.00 -2.31
CA ARG A 66 -2.25 10.48 -2.28
C ARG A 66 -3.66 11.05 -2.14
N GLU A 67 -4.63 10.48 -2.83
CA GLU A 67 -6.04 10.89 -2.72
C GLU A 67 -6.57 10.75 -1.29
N LEU A 68 -5.98 9.85 -0.49
CA LEU A 68 -6.34 9.57 0.90
C LEU A 68 -5.47 10.30 1.93
N GLY A 69 -4.67 11.26 1.50
CA GLY A 69 -3.82 12.07 2.38
C GLY A 69 -2.50 11.40 2.80
N ALA A 70 -2.18 10.20 2.30
CA ALA A 70 -0.90 9.57 2.58
C ALA A 70 0.22 10.17 1.72
N LYS A 71 1.41 10.29 2.32
CA LYS A 71 2.65 10.61 1.59
C LYS A 71 3.08 9.39 0.79
N THR A 72 3.75 9.61 -0.33
CA THR A 72 4.14 8.51 -1.23
C THR A 72 5.60 8.55 -1.65
N VAL A 73 6.23 7.39 -1.73
CA VAL A 73 7.55 7.20 -2.33
C VAL A 73 7.44 6.17 -3.45
N LEU A 74 7.95 6.53 -4.63
CA LEU A 74 8.12 5.59 -5.73
C LEU A 74 9.32 4.69 -5.44
N GLU A 75 9.08 3.39 -5.34
CA GLU A 75 10.14 2.39 -5.20
C GLU A 75 10.82 2.16 -6.56
N ASN A 76 12.09 2.54 -6.67
CA ASN A 76 12.93 2.29 -7.85
C ASN A 76 13.82 1.06 -7.63
N GLY A 77 13.78 0.07 -8.54
CA GLY A 77 14.70 -1.08 -8.55
C GLY A 77 14.08 -2.45 -8.31
N ALA A 78 14.93 -3.46 -8.09
CA ALA A 78 14.50 -4.83 -7.79
C ALA A 78 13.86 -4.89 -6.38
N PRO A 79 12.72 -5.59 -6.21
CA PRO A 79 11.93 -5.52 -4.99
C PRO A 79 12.72 -6.10 -3.82
N LYS A 80 13.17 -5.23 -2.92
CA LYS A 80 13.68 -5.62 -1.61
C LYS A 80 12.79 -4.96 -0.57
N LEU A 81 11.56 -5.47 -0.44
CA LEU A 81 10.58 -5.07 0.57
C LEU A 81 11.20 -4.94 1.98
N ASN A 82 12.21 -5.76 2.27
CA ASN A 82 12.91 -5.79 3.55
C ASN A 82 14.02 -4.73 3.68
N VAL A 83 14.61 -4.23 2.58
CA VAL A 83 15.66 -3.19 2.62
C VAL A 83 15.06 -1.81 2.90
N ALA A 84 13.77 -1.60 2.66
CA ALA A 84 13.10 -0.36 3.05
C ALA A 84 12.89 -0.24 4.59
N LEU A 85 13.17 -1.30 5.36
CA LEU A 85 12.87 -1.39 6.79
C LEU A 85 14.10 -1.68 7.67
N THR A 86 15.32 -1.69 7.10
CA THR A 86 16.61 -1.93 7.78
C THR A 86 17.67 -1.00 7.24
#